data_AF-A0A1X0E185-F1
#
_entry.id   AF-A0A1X0E185-F1
#
_cell.length_a   1.000
_cell.length_b   1.000
_cell.length_c   1.000
_cell.angle_alpha   90.00
_cell.angle_beta   90.00
_cell.angle_gamma   90.00
#
_symmetry.space_group_name_H-M   'P 1'
#
loop_
_entity.id
_entity.type
_entity.pdbx_description
1 polymer ?
#
loop_
_entity_poly.entity_id
_entity_poly.type
_entity_poly.pdbx_seq_one_letter_code
_entity_poly.pdbx_strand_id
1 'polypeptide(L)'
;MSIFIGQLVGFAVIVWLLVKFVVPPVRKLMADQQESVRRQLEEAAAASARLAEASQAHSTALAKAETEAKRVTAEARTDAERITEQLRSQAEVEAERVKSAGGQQVGLMRAQLVRELRSGLGAEAVQRAADLVRDYVADPQRQASTVDRFLDELDAMAPKSVEVESPILARMRSASREALTGLLDKFGEAAGGLDEQGLSALAGDLTAVAELLARETVVTRHLTTPTEDATPKVRLVQRLFSGKIGAPALKLVTDAASTRWSSEADLIAAVEHLARQTLLLSAEHQGTADEVEDQLFRFSRVLDAQPRLDTLLSDTATPAASRVGLLRNVIGGGSGANSITTALLEQTVQLLRGQSAHQAVTELAQIAVARRGEVVANVGAAAELSDAQRARLNTVLSRIYSHPVRVQVGVDPALLGGLTISVGDEVIDGTLSSRLAAAKTHLPD
;
A
#
# COMPACT_ATOMS: atom_id res chain seq x y z
N MET A 1 -78.77 -78.38 137.47
CA MET A 1 -78.71 -77.93 136.05
C MET A 1 -78.28 -76.46 135.87
N SER A 2 -78.17 -75.64 136.92
CA SER A 2 -77.75 -74.23 136.86
C SER A 2 -76.33 -73.96 136.34
N ILE A 3 -75.45 -74.97 136.35
CA ILE A 3 -74.02 -74.81 135.99
C ILE A 3 -73.80 -74.70 134.47
N PHE A 4 -74.66 -75.31 133.63
CA PHE A 4 -74.50 -75.29 132.17
C PHE A 4 -74.77 -73.91 131.55
N ILE A 5 -75.72 -73.15 132.12
CA ILE A 5 -76.09 -71.82 131.61
C ILE A 5 -74.97 -70.80 131.85
N GLY A 6 -74.30 -70.84 133.00
CA GLY A 6 -73.19 -69.93 133.31
C GLY A 6 -71.98 -70.09 132.38
N GLN A 7 -71.68 -71.33 131.98
CA GLN A 7 -70.56 -71.64 131.09
C GLN A 7 -70.82 -71.16 129.65
N LEU A 8 -72.08 -71.23 129.20
CA LEU A 8 -72.49 -70.75 127.88
C LEU A 8 -72.45 -69.22 127.79
N VAL A 9 -72.80 -68.51 128.87
CA VAL A 9 -72.65 -67.05 128.97
C VAL A 9 -71.17 -66.66 128.98
N GLY A 10 -70.33 -67.35 129.76
CA GLY A 10 -68.88 -67.10 129.78
C GLY A 10 -68.22 -67.31 128.41
N PHE A 11 -68.61 -68.36 127.69
CA PHE A 11 -68.15 -68.62 126.33
C PHE A 11 -68.61 -67.53 125.35
N ALA A 12 -69.86 -67.07 125.44
CA ALA A 12 -70.38 -66.01 124.59
C ALA A 12 -69.61 -64.68 124.75
N VAL A 13 -69.20 -64.34 125.98
CA VAL A 13 -68.41 -63.11 126.24
C VAL A 13 -67.00 -63.20 125.63
N ILE A 14 -66.33 -64.36 125.74
CA ILE A 14 -65.01 -64.57 125.14
C ILE A 14 -65.08 -64.51 123.61
N VAL A 15 -66.10 -65.15 123.01
CA VAL A 15 -66.31 -65.09 121.55
C VAL A 15 -66.57 -63.64 121.10
N TRP A 16 -67.36 -62.88 121.85
CA TRP A 16 -67.61 -61.48 121.53
C TRP A 16 -66.33 -60.63 121.54
N LEU A 17 -65.46 -60.80 122.55
CA LEU A 17 -64.19 -60.08 122.65
C LEU A 17 -63.22 -60.42 121.50
N LEU A 18 -63.09 -61.70 121.16
CA LEU A 18 -62.26 -62.14 120.03
C LEU A 18 -62.76 -61.60 118.68
N VAL A 19 -64.08 -61.68 118.44
CA VAL A 19 -64.70 -61.18 117.20
C VAL A 19 -64.61 -59.66 117.10
N LYS A 20 -64.77 -58.92 118.21
CA LYS A 20 -64.77 -57.45 118.21
C LYS A 20 -63.37 -56.84 118.13
N PHE A 21 -62.36 -57.42 118.79
CA PHE A 21 -61.03 -56.79 118.92
C PHE A 21 -59.91 -57.46 118.12
N VAL A 22 -59.91 -58.79 117.93
CA VAL A 22 -58.79 -59.50 117.28
C VAL A 22 -59.03 -59.74 115.79
N VAL A 23 -60.27 -60.06 115.40
CA VAL A 23 -60.61 -60.31 113.98
C VAL A 23 -60.41 -59.08 113.06
N PRO A 24 -60.74 -57.83 113.46
CA PRO A 24 -60.58 -56.67 112.58
C PRO A 24 -59.14 -56.38 112.10
N PRO A 25 -58.11 -56.33 112.98
CA PRO A 25 -56.73 -56.04 112.54
C PRO A 25 -56.14 -57.17 111.70
N VAL A 26 -56.45 -58.45 111.99
CA VAL A 26 -55.98 -59.59 111.19
C VAL A 26 -56.60 -59.60 109.80
N ARG A 27 -57.90 -59.29 109.68
CA ARG A 27 -58.57 -59.15 108.37
C ARG A 27 -58.00 -58.00 107.56
N LYS A 28 -57.69 -56.86 108.20
CA LYS A 28 -57.09 -55.70 107.52
C LYS A 28 -55.71 -56.04 106.96
N LEU A 29 -54.85 -56.70 107.75
CA LEU A 29 -53.51 -57.08 107.31
C LEU A 29 -53.54 -58.13 106.19
N MET A 30 -54.49 -59.08 106.22
CA MET A 30 -54.74 -60.02 105.12
C MET A 30 -55.27 -59.32 103.86
N ALA A 31 -56.14 -58.32 104.00
CA ALA A 31 -56.66 -57.54 102.87
C ALA A 31 -55.57 -56.66 102.24
N ASP A 32 -54.72 -56.02 103.04
CA ASP A 32 -53.60 -55.21 102.55
C ASP A 32 -52.56 -56.09 101.81
N GLN A 33 -52.28 -57.29 102.33
CA GLN A 33 -51.44 -58.28 101.65
C GLN A 33 -52.08 -58.75 100.34
N GLN A 34 -53.38 -59.05 100.31
CA GLN A 34 -54.11 -59.41 99.09
C GLN A 34 -54.11 -58.27 98.05
N GLU A 35 -54.26 -57.00 98.47
CA GLU A 35 -54.22 -55.84 97.58
C GLU A 35 -52.82 -55.59 97.03
N SER A 36 -51.76 -55.76 97.83
CA SER A 36 -50.37 -55.62 97.37
C SER A 36 -50.00 -56.68 96.32
N VAL A 37 -50.41 -57.94 96.53
CA VAL A 37 -50.21 -59.03 95.56
C VAL A 37 -51.00 -58.75 94.28
N ARG A 38 -52.23 -58.23 94.41
CA ARG A 38 -53.05 -57.83 93.24
C ARG A 38 -52.40 -56.69 92.46
N ARG A 39 -51.89 -55.64 93.13
CA ARG A 39 -51.15 -54.55 92.47
C ARG A 39 -49.88 -55.03 91.80
N GLN A 40 -49.09 -55.88 92.46
CA GLN A 40 -47.88 -56.46 91.86
C GLN A 40 -48.21 -57.32 90.63
N LEU A 41 -49.32 -58.07 90.64
CA LEU A 41 -49.80 -58.82 89.47
C LEU A 41 -50.31 -57.91 88.35
N GLU A 42 -51.05 -56.84 88.67
CA GLU A 42 -51.52 -55.85 87.69
C GLU A 42 -50.34 -55.05 87.08
N GLU A 43 -49.36 -54.64 87.88
CA GLU A 43 -48.14 -53.97 87.42
C GLU A 43 -47.26 -54.90 86.57
N ALA A 44 -47.09 -56.17 86.97
CA ALA A 44 -46.37 -57.17 86.18
C ALA A 44 -47.09 -57.47 84.85
N ALA A 45 -48.44 -57.50 84.85
CA ALA A 45 -49.24 -57.64 83.64
C ALA A 45 -49.16 -56.40 82.73
N ALA A 46 -49.15 -55.19 83.29
CA ALA A 46 -48.98 -53.96 82.53
C ALA A 46 -47.55 -53.82 81.97
N ALA A 47 -46.54 -54.21 82.73
CA ALA A 47 -45.15 -54.23 82.29
C ALA A 47 -44.92 -55.26 81.18
N SER A 48 -45.52 -56.45 81.28
CA SER A 48 -45.46 -57.47 80.21
C SER A 48 -46.21 -57.04 78.95
N ALA A 49 -47.36 -56.37 79.09
CA ALA A 49 -48.09 -55.80 77.96
C ALA A 49 -47.31 -54.69 77.26
N ARG A 50 -46.68 -53.76 78.01
CA ARG A 50 -45.80 -52.72 77.43
C ARG A 50 -44.54 -53.29 76.78
N LEU A 51 -43.96 -54.34 77.36
CA LEU A 51 -42.83 -55.04 76.75
C LEU A 51 -43.24 -55.72 75.44
N ALA A 52 -44.42 -56.35 75.40
CA ALA A 52 -44.98 -56.94 74.19
C ALA A 52 -45.23 -55.87 73.11
N GLU A 53 -45.86 -54.75 73.46
CA GLU A 53 -46.09 -53.62 72.55
C GLU A 53 -44.78 -53.01 72.05
N ALA A 54 -43.80 -52.77 72.93
CA ALA A 54 -42.48 -52.25 72.55
C ALA A 54 -41.72 -53.23 71.65
N SER A 55 -41.81 -54.55 71.92
CA SER A 55 -41.20 -55.58 71.08
C SER A 55 -41.83 -55.63 69.69
N GLN A 56 -43.15 -55.44 69.60
CA GLN A 56 -43.89 -55.41 68.35
C GLN A 56 -43.66 -54.10 67.57
N ALA A 57 -43.57 -52.97 68.27
CA ALA A 57 -43.19 -51.70 67.66
C ALA A 57 -41.75 -51.74 67.14
N HIS A 58 -40.82 -52.34 67.90
CA HIS A 58 -39.43 -52.54 67.50
C HIS A 58 -39.32 -53.48 66.29
N SER A 59 -40.02 -54.61 66.27
CA SER A 59 -40.02 -55.53 65.12
C SER A 59 -40.62 -54.87 63.88
N THR A 60 -41.69 -54.09 64.03
CA THR A 60 -42.29 -53.32 62.94
C THR A 60 -41.35 -52.21 62.45
N ALA A 61 -40.64 -51.53 63.35
CA ALA A 61 -39.66 -50.50 63.00
C ALA A 61 -38.45 -51.11 62.28
N LEU A 62 -37.96 -52.28 62.72
CA LEU A 62 -36.92 -53.04 62.01
C LEU A 62 -37.38 -53.47 60.63
N ALA A 63 -38.60 -54.01 60.50
CA ALA A 63 -39.16 -54.38 59.20
C ALA A 63 -39.27 -53.16 58.26
N LYS A 64 -39.73 -52.00 58.76
CA LYS A 64 -39.77 -50.74 57.98
C LYS A 64 -38.37 -50.25 57.60
N ALA A 65 -37.42 -50.28 58.53
CA ALA A 65 -36.04 -49.90 58.28
C ALA A 65 -35.36 -50.82 57.26
N GLU A 66 -35.63 -52.13 57.29
CA GLU A 66 -35.17 -53.07 56.27
C GLU A 66 -35.77 -52.79 54.90
N THR A 67 -37.07 -52.49 54.82
CA THR A 67 -37.71 -52.13 53.54
C THR A 67 -37.16 -50.82 52.99
N GLU A 68 -36.91 -49.84 53.86
CA GLU A 68 -36.39 -48.53 53.49
C GLU A 68 -34.92 -48.62 53.08
N ALA A 69 -34.10 -49.39 53.81
CA ALA A 69 -32.73 -49.68 53.42
C ALA A 69 -32.67 -50.37 52.05
N LYS A 70 -33.56 -51.35 51.80
CA LYS A 70 -33.68 -51.98 50.47
C LYS A 70 -34.07 -50.95 49.40
N ARG A 71 -35.01 -50.04 49.68
CA ARG A 71 -35.40 -48.95 48.76
C ARG A 71 -34.21 -48.01 48.46
N VAL A 72 -33.52 -47.53 49.49
CA VAL A 72 -32.35 -46.64 49.35
C VAL A 72 -31.21 -47.32 48.59
N THR A 73 -30.93 -48.60 48.86
CA THR A 73 -29.91 -49.35 48.09
C THR A 73 -30.32 -49.56 46.63
N ALA A 74 -31.60 -49.77 46.35
CA ALA A 74 -32.10 -49.86 44.98
C ALA A 74 -31.99 -48.52 44.24
N GLU A 75 -32.38 -47.42 44.89
CA GLU A 75 -32.23 -46.05 44.35
C GLU A 75 -30.77 -45.68 44.12
N ALA A 76 -29.89 -45.94 45.09
CA ALA A 76 -28.45 -45.72 44.95
C ALA A 76 -27.85 -46.55 43.80
N ARG A 77 -28.35 -47.77 43.56
CA ARG A 77 -27.91 -48.61 42.44
C ARG A 77 -28.37 -48.03 41.10
N THR A 78 -29.62 -47.59 41.00
CA THR A 78 -30.14 -46.91 39.80
C THR A 78 -29.42 -45.57 39.55
N ASP A 79 -29.11 -44.82 40.59
CA ASP A 79 -28.35 -43.57 40.49
C ASP A 79 -26.91 -43.84 40.04
N ALA A 80 -26.26 -44.87 40.58
CA ALA A 80 -24.94 -45.29 40.15
C ALA A 80 -24.92 -45.71 38.67
N GLU A 81 -25.94 -46.44 38.22
CA GLU A 81 -26.11 -46.79 36.80
C GLU A 81 -26.30 -45.53 35.93
N ARG A 82 -27.12 -44.57 36.38
CA ARG A 82 -27.32 -43.30 35.67
C ARG A 82 -26.04 -42.46 35.58
N ILE A 83 -25.29 -42.34 36.69
CA ILE A 83 -24.01 -41.63 36.71
C ILE A 83 -23.01 -42.30 35.78
N THR A 84 -22.97 -43.64 35.79
CA THR A 84 -22.08 -44.41 34.91
C THR A 84 -22.42 -44.15 33.44
N GLU A 85 -23.71 -44.13 33.09
CA GLU A 85 -24.16 -43.84 31.72
C GLU A 85 -23.88 -42.39 31.31
N GLN A 86 -24.09 -41.43 32.21
CA GLN A 86 -23.75 -40.03 31.97
C GLN A 86 -22.24 -39.83 31.77
N LEU A 87 -21.40 -40.43 32.61
CA LEU A 87 -19.94 -40.38 32.46
C LEU A 87 -19.50 -41.06 31.17
N ARG A 88 -20.14 -42.17 30.78
CA ARG A 88 -19.88 -42.85 29.51
C ARG A 88 -20.21 -41.95 28.32
N SER A 89 -21.38 -41.31 28.33
CA SER A 89 -21.79 -40.35 27.29
C SER A 89 -20.84 -39.14 27.22
N GLN A 90 -20.43 -38.59 28.36
CA GLN A 90 -19.45 -37.50 28.41
C GLN A 90 -18.08 -37.94 27.87
N ALA A 91 -17.63 -39.14 28.23
CA ALA A 91 -16.38 -39.71 27.72
C ALA A 91 -16.43 -39.92 26.20
N GLU A 92 -17.57 -40.37 25.65
CA GLU A 92 -17.78 -40.50 24.20
C GLU A 92 -17.73 -39.14 23.49
N VAL A 93 -18.35 -38.10 24.07
CA VAL A 93 -18.30 -36.74 23.53
C VAL A 93 -16.87 -36.18 23.54
N GLU A 94 -16.13 -36.32 24.64
CA GLU A 94 -14.74 -35.83 24.70
C GLU A 94 -13.82 -36.64 23.79
N ALA A 95 -14.04 -37.96 23.66
CA ALA A 95 -13.30 -38.79 22.73
C ALA A 95 -13.51 -38.34 21.27
N GLU A 96 -14.74 -38.06 20.86
CA GLU A 96 -15.03 -37.51 19.54
C GLU A 96 -14.49 -36.07 19.36
N ARG A 97 -14.51 -35.25 20.42
CA ARG A 97 -13.88 -33.92 20.40
C ARG A 97 -12.38 -34.00 20.14
N VAL A 98 -11.68 -34.87 20.86
CA VAL A 98 -10.23 -35.11 20.71
C VAL A 98 -9.93 -35.68 19.33
N LYS A 99 -10.75 -36.62 18.84
CA LYS A 99 -10.59 -37.21 17.50
C LYS A 99 -10.80 -36.18 16.39
N SER A 100 -11.81 -35.32 16.50
CA SER A 100 -12.07 -34.24 15.54
C SER A 100 -10.94 -33.22 15.54
N ALA A 101 -10.50 -32.77 16.72
CA ALA A 101 -9.36 -31.86 16.86
C ALA A 101 -8.07 -32.47 16.31
N GLY A 102 -7.81 -33.75 16.60
CA GLY A 102 -6.69 -34.50 16.04
C GLY A 102 -6.74 -34.61 14.52
N GLY A 103 -7.92 -34.86 13.94
CA GLY A 103 -8.15 -34.89 12.50
C GLY A 103 -7.85 -33.54 11.83
N GLN A 104 -8.28 -32.43 12.44
CA GLN A 104 -7.95 -31.08 11.99
C GLN A 104 -6.45 -30.81 12.08
N GLN A 105 -5.80 -31.20 13.18
CA GLN A 105 -4.35 -31.02 13.38
C GLN A 105 -3.54 -31.81 12.34
N VAL A 106 -3.92 -33.05 12.05
CA VAL A 106 -3.29 -33.85 10.98
C VAL A 106 -3.51 -33.20 9.61
N GLY A 107 -4.70 -32.63 9.37
CA GLY A 107 -4.98 -31.85 8.16
C GLY A 107 -4.03 -30.65 8.00
N LEU A 108 -3.82 -29.88 9.07
CA LEU A 108 -2.90 -28.75 9.10
C LEU A 108 -1.44 -29.19 8.92
N MET A 109 -1.01 -30.25 9.61
CA MET A 109 0.34 -30.82 9.45
C MET A 109 0.58 -31.30 8.02
N ARG A 110 -0.41 -31.96 7.41
CA ARG A 110 -0.32 -32.38 6.00
C ARG A 110 -0.23 -31.18 5.06
N ALA A 111 -1.02 -30.13 5.28
CA ALA A 111 -0.97 -28.93 4.47
C ALA A 111 0.39 -28.20 4.59
N GLN A 112 0.93 -28.13 5.81
CA GLN A 112 2.27 -27.57 6.07
C GLN A 112 3.35 -28.41 5.39
N LEU A 113 3.32 -29.74 5.52
CA LEU A 113 4.28 -30.63 4.87
C LEU A 113 4.23 -30.49 3.33
N VAL A 114 3.04 -30.37 2.76
CA VAL A 114 2.88 -30.16 1.31
C VAL A 114 3.43 -28.81 0.87
N ARG A 115 3.23 -27.74 1.66
CA ARG A 115 3.80 -26.42 1.41
C ARG A 115 5.32 -26.44 1.46
N GLU A 116 5.89 -27.00 2.52
CA GLU A 116 7.34 -27.16 2.68
C GLU A 116 7.96 -27.98 1.54
N LEU A 117 7.31 -29.08 1.13
CA LEU A 117 7.73 -29.87 -0.01
C LEU A 117 7.66 -29.09 -1.33
N ARG A 118 6.62 -28.29 -1.54
CA ARG A 118 6.48 -27.44 -2.74
C ARG A 118 7.54 -26.37 -2.80
N SER A 119 7.81 -25.70 -1.69
CA SER A 119 8.86 -24.69 -1.56
C SER A 119 10.25 -25.30 -1.81
N GLY A 120 10.55 -26.45 -1.18
CA GLY A 120 11.81 -27.16 -1.36
C GLY A 120 12.02 -27.68 -2.80
N LEU A 121 10.99 -28.31 -3.39
CA LEU A 121 11.04 -28.76 -4.77
C LEU A 121 11.17 -27.59 -5.75
N GLY A 122 10.46 -26.49 -5.49
CA GLY A 122 10.52 -25.27 -6.27
C GLY A 122 11.91 -24.64 -6.24
N ALA A 123 12.54 -24.57 -5.05
CA ALA A 123 13.89 -24.06 -4.89
C ALA A 123 14.92 -24.90 -5.64
N GLU A 124 14.85 -26.23 -5.54
CA GLU A 124 15.74 -27.13 -6.29
C GLU A 124 15.50 -27.03 -7.81
N ALA A 125 14.24 -26.92 -8.25
CA ALA A 125 13.90 -26.76 -9.66
C ALA A 125 14.45 -25.45 -10.24
N VAL A 126 14.30 -24.32 -9.53
CA VAL A 126 14.86 -23.02 -9.93
C VAL A 126 16.40 -23.07 -9.93
N GLN A 127 17.01 -23.75 -8.96
CA GLN A 127 18.46 -23.92 -8.92
C GLN A 127 18.97 -24.71 -10.13
N ARG A 128 18.33 -25.84 -10.47
CA ARG A 128 18.65 -26.63 -11.67
C ARG A 128 18.42 -25.85 -12.95
N ALA A 129 17.34 -25.07 -13.02
CA ALA A 129 17.09 -24.18 -14.15
C ALA A 129 18.16 -23.10 -14.26
N ALA A 130 18.62 -22.53 -13.15
CA ALA A 130 19.70 -21.55 -13.13
C ALA A 130 21.01 -22.13 -13.67
N ASP A 131 21.35 -23.37 -13.28
CA ASP A 131 22.54 -24.06 -13.78
C ASP A 131 22.41 -24.36 -15.29
N LEU A 132 21.25 -24.88 -15.73
CA LEU A 132 20.98 -25.11 -17.16
C LEU A 132 21.04 -23.83 -18.00
N VAL A 133 20.51 -22.72 -17.48
CA VAL A 133 20.57 -21.42 -18.15
C VAL A 133 22.02 -20.93 -18.22
N ARG A 134 22.80 -21.07 -17.13
CA ARG A 134 24.22 -20.71 -17.10
C ARG A 134 25.03 -21.51 -18.13
N ASP A 135 24.77 -22.80 -18.25
CA ASP A 135 25.39 -23.66 -19.26
C ASP A 135 24.92 -23.30 -20.68
N TYR A 136 23.65 -22.93 -20.84
CA TYR A 136 23.10 -22.51 -22.13
C TYR A 136 23.74 -21.21 -22.62
N VAL A 137 23.96 -20.22 -21.75
CA VAL A 137 24.55 -18.93 -22.12
C VAL A 137 26.08 -18.90 -22.13
N ALA A 138 26.74 -20.00 -21.80
CA ALA A 138 28.18 -20.15 -21.96
C ALA A 138 28.62 -20.11 -23.45
N ASP A 139 27.69 -20.40 -24.38
CA ASP A 139 27.90 -20.25 -25.82
C ASP A 139 27.61 -18.81 -26.27
N PRO A 140 28.60 -18.10 -26.87
CA PRO A 140 28.41 -16.73 -27.36
C PRO A 140 27.24 -16.55 -28.33
N GLN A 141 26.94 -17.54 -29.18
CA GLN A 141 25.83 -17.46 -30.13
C GLN A 141 24.48 -17.46 -29.41
N ARG A 142 24.35 -18.26 -28.36
CA ARG A 142 23.13 -18.34 -27.53
C ARG A 142 22.97 -17.09 -26.68
N GLN A 143 24.05 -16.55 -26.17
CA GLN A 143 24.06 -15.28 -25.44
C GLN A 143 23.59 -14.12 -26.35
N ALA A 144 24.12 -14.03 -27.57
CA ALA A 144 23.68 -13.06 -28.57
C ALA A 144 22.18 -13.21 -28.90
N SER A 145 21.68 -14.44 -29.07
CA SER A 145 20.25 -14.68 -29.33
C SER A 145 19.33 -14.17 -28.20
N THR A 146 19.83 -14.10 -26.96
CA THR A 146 19.07 -13.58 -25.82
C THR A 146 18.97 -12.06 -25.88
N VAL A 147 20.05 -11.39 -26.31
CA VAL A 147 20.05 -9.94 -26.60
C VAL A 147 19.06 -9.64 -27.72
N ASP A 148 19.10 -10.38 -28.83
CA ASP A 148 18.22 -10.14 -29.96
C ASP A 148 16.74 -10.28 -29.59
N ARG A 149 16.40 -11.31 -28.80
CA ARG A 149 15.04 -11.50 -28.28
C ARG A 149 14.59 -10.32 -27.40
N PHE A 150 15.46 -9.81 -26.54
CA PHE A 150 15.13 -8.65 -25.73
C PHE A 150 14.99 -7.38 -26.58
N LEU A 151 15.81 -7.21 -27.62
CA LEU A 151 15.64 -6.11 -28.57
C LEU A 151 14.30 -6.22 -29.32
N ASP A 152 13.83 -7.43 -29.65
CA ASP A 152 12.49 -7.64 -30.22
C ASP A 152 11.37 -7.25 -29.25
N GLU A 153 11.47 -7.65 -27.98
CA GLU A 153 10.53 -7.26 -26.92
C GLU A 153 10.50 -5.74 -26.74
N LEU A 154 11.67 -5.10 -26.72
CA LEU A 154 11.82 -3.65 -26.58
C LEU A 154 11.26 -2.90 -27.81
N ASP A 155 11.48 -3.42 -29.01
CA ASP A 155 10.94 -2.87 -30.27
C ASP A 155 9.40 -2.94 -30.32
N ALA A 156 8.81 -4.01 -29.78
CA ALA A 156 7.35 -4.15 -29.67
C ALA A 156 6.73 -3.14 -28.69
N MET A 157 7.50 -2.65 -27.71
CA MET A 157 7.08 -1.61 -26.77
C MET A 157 7.20 -0.19 -27.35
N ALA A 158 7.99 0.00 -28.42
CA ALA A 158 8.28 1.31 -29.00
C ALA A 158 7.13 1.82 -29.88
N PRO A 159 6.73 3.11 -29.77
CA PRO A 159 5.77 3.71 -30.68
C PRO A 159 6.32 3.76 -32.13
N LYS A 160 5.43 3.58 -33.12
CA LYS A 160 5.79 3.61 -34.54
C LYS A 160 6.09 5.05 -34.96
N SER A 161 7.39 5.36 -35.06
CA SER A 161 8.00 6.60 -35.57
C SER A 161 7.83 7.88 -34.75
N VAL A 162 8.96 8.54 -34.48
CA VAL A 162 9.04 9.97 -34.20
C VAL A 162 10.16 10.52 -35.08
N GLU A 163 9.79 11.23 -36.15
CA GLU A 163 10.66 12.28 -36.68
C GLU A 163 10.68 13.36 -35.58
N VAL A 164 11.86 13.68 -35.06
CA VAL A 164 12.02 14.69 -34.01
C VAL A 164 11.82 16.07 -34.65
N GLU A 165 10.57 16.40 -34.97
CA GLU A 165 10.16 17.75 -35.32
C GLU A 165 9.97 18.51 -34.01
N SER A 166 10.75 19.58 -33.81
CA SER A 166 10.60 20.47 -32.65
C SER A 166 9.11 20.81 -32.43
N PRO A 167 8.55 20.75 -31.21
CA PRO A 167 7.12 20.97 -30.96
C PRO A 167 6.58 22.29 -31.50
N ILE A 168 7.45 23.28 -31.70
CA ILE A 168 7.13 24.56 -32.33
C ILE A 168 7.06 24.48 -33.87
N LEU A 169 7.89 23.66 -34.50
CA LEU A 169 7.85 23.46 -35.95
C LEU A 169 6.60 22.67 -36.34
N ALA A 170 6.23 21.64 -35.58
CA ALA A 170 5.05 20.81 -35.87
C ALA A 170 3.71 21.59 -35.90
N ARG A 171 3.60 22.69 -35.14
CA ARG A 171 2.41 23.58 -35.11
C ARG A 171 2.42 24.67 -36.18
N MET A 172 3.57 24.91 -36.82
CA MET A 172 3.77 26.00 -37.78
C MET A 172 3.47 25.55 -39.22
N ARG A 173 2.91 26.46 -40.02
CA ARG A 173 2.77 26.25 -41.48
C ARG A 173 4.12 26.42 -42.18
N SER A 174 4.21 26.01 -43.44
CA SER A 174 5.45 25.96 -44.23
C SER A 174 6.29 27.24 -44.16
N ALA A 175 5.70 28.42 -44.42
CA ALA A 175 6.45 29.68 -44.40
C ALA A 175 7.00 30.04 -43.01
N SER A 176 6.23 29.75 -41.94
CA SER A 176 6.69 29.99 -40.57
C SER A 176 7.78 29.00 -40.15
N ARG A 177 7.69 27.74 -40.59
CA ARG A 177 8.74 26.74 -40.36
C ARG A 177 10.05 27.15 -41.03
N GLU A 178 10.00 27.53 -42.30
CA GLU A 178 11.17 28.02 -43.04
C GLU A 178 11.78 29.27 -42.40
N ALA A 179 10.94 30.23 -42.00
CA ALA A 179 11.36 31.43 -41.30
C ALA A 179 12.04 31.14 -39.95
N LEU A 180 11.49 30.21 -39.15
CA LEU A 180 12.06 29.83 -37.87
C LEU A 180 13.38 29.07 -38.03
N THR A 181 13.47 28.14 -38.98
CA THR A 181 14.72 27.42 -39.27
C THR A 181 15.83 28.39 -39.66
N GLY A 182 15.57 29.29 -40.61
CA GLY A 182 16.57 30.30 -41.01
C GLY A 182 16.93 31.28 -39.89
N LEU A 183 16.02 31.52 -38.95
CA LEU A 183 16.32 32.31 -37.75
C LEU A 183 17.19 31.58 -36.74
N LEU A 184 17.00 30.27 -36.56
CA LEU A 184 17.81 29.46 -35.66
C LEU A 184 19.28 29.39 -36.14
N ASP A 185 19.50 29.31 -37.45
CA ASP A 185 20.85 29.37 -38.03
C ASP A 185 21.53 30.70 -37.70
N LYS A 186 20.84 31.83 -37.92
CA LYS A 186 21.33 33.17 -37.60
C LYS A 186 21.53 33.40 -36.10
N PHE A 187 20.70 32.76 -35.28
CA PHE A 187 20.85 32.76 -33.82
C PHE A 187 22.16 32.09 -33.41
N GLY A 188 22.53 30.96 -34.01
CA GLY A 188 23.81 30.30 -33.75
C GLY A 188 25.00 31.24 -33.98
N GLU A 189 24.99 32.00 -35.08
CA GLU A 189 26.03 33.01 -35.37
C GLU A 189 26.04 34.17 -34.36
N ALA A 190 24.86 34.66 -33.94
CA ALA A 190 24.73 35.82 -33.08
C ALA A 190 25.03 35.52 -31.60
N ALA A 191 24.72 34.30 -31.15
CA ALA A 191 24.83 33.89 -29.76
C ALA A 191 26.10 33.08 -29.45
N GLY A 192 26.69 32.38 -30.43
CA GLY A 192 27.82 31.47 -30.20
C GLY A 192 29.10 32.13 -29.69
N GLY A 193 29.26 33.45 -29.86
CA GLY A 193 30.40 34.21 -29.35
C GLY A 193 30.14 34.98 -28.05
N LEU A 194 28.95 34.86 -27.46
CA LEU A 194 28.58 35.60 -26.26
C LEU A 194 29.00 34.86 -24.98
N ASP A 195 29.42 35.62 -23.98
CA ASP A 195 29.63 35.14 -22.63
C ASP A 195 28.31 35.01 -21.86
N GLU A 196 28.37 34.51 -20.61
CA GLU A 196 27.17 34.29 -19.78
C GLU A 196 26.34 35.57 -19.57
N GLN A 197 27.00 36.72 -19.39
CA GLN A 197 26.32 38.01 -19.23
C GLN A 197 25.65 38.44 -20.54
N GLY A 198 26.35 38.27 -21.67
CA GLY A 198 25.81 38.55 -22.99
C GLY A 198 24.60 37.67 -23.34
N LEU A 199 24.63 36.38 -23.01
CA LEU A 199 23.51 35.46 -23.19
C LEU A 199 22.33 35.82 -22.28
N SER A 200 22.59 36.16 -21.02
CA SER A 200 21.54 36.61 -20.10
C SER A 200 20.86 37.91 -20.58
N ALA A 201 21.65 38.88 -21.04
CA ALA A 201 21.14 40.12 -21.62
C ALA A 201 20.33 39.86 -22.91
N LEU A 202 20.84 39.01 -23.81
CA LEU A 202 20.15 38.63 -25.04
C LEU A 202 18.81 37.96 -24.76
N ALA A 203 18.76 37.02 -23.81
CA ALA A 203 17.52 36.35 -23.41
C ALA A 203 16.50 37.34 -22.83
N GLY A 204 16.94 38.26 -21.97
CA GLY A 204 16.11 39.31 -21.40
C GLY A 204 15.55 40.26 -22.46
N ASP A 205 16.39 40.72 -23.38
CA ASP A 205 16.00 41.60 -24.49
C ASP A 205 14.97 40.93 -25.41
N LEU A 206 15.21 39.69 -25.83
CA LEU A 206 14.28 38.95 -26.70
C LEU A 206 12.95 38.68 -25.99
N THR A 207 12.98 38.41 -24.68
CA THR A 207 11.77 38.27 -23.85
C THR A 207 10.96 39.58 -23.81
N ALA A 208 11.63 40.71 -23.56
CA ALA A 208 10.98 42.03 -23.54
C ALA A 208 10.40 42.40 -24.92
N VAL A 209 11.08 42.03 -26.01
CA VAL A 209 10.56 42.20 -27.37
C VAL A 209 9.31 41.33 -27.58
N ALA A 210 9.34 40.05 -27.21
CA ALA A 210 8.19 39.16 -27.34
C ALA A 210 6.98 39.66 -26.53
N GLU A 211 7.19 40.18 -25.31
CA GLU A 211 6.15 40.80 -24.50
C GLU A 211 5.56 42.04 -25.19
N LEU A 212 6.41 42.93 -25.71
CA LEU A 212 5.95 44.13 -26.41
C LEU A 212 5.14 43.77 -27.65
N LEU A 213 5.60 42.78 -28.45
CA LEU A 213 4.88 42.33 -29.64
C LEU A 213 3.55 41.65 -29.29
N ALA A 214 3.48 40.93 -28.17
CA ALA A 214 2.23 40.35 -27.68
C ALA A 214 1.22 41.43 -27.25
N ARG A 215 1.71 42.52 -26.64
CA ARG A 215 0.88 43.64 -26.18
C ARG A 215 0.43 44.55 -27.33
N GLU A 216 1.36 44.92 -28.21
CA GLU A 216 1.15 45.90 -29.28
C GLU A 216 0.75 45.21 -30.59
N THR A 217 -0.47 44.67 -30.63
CA THR A 217 -0.99 43.88 -31.76
C THR A 217 -0.90 44.60 -33.11
N VAL A 218 -1.03 45.93 -33.14
CA VAL A 218 -0.90 46.74 -34.37
C VAL A 218 0.51 46.67 -34.95
N VAL A 219 1.54 46.72 -34.09
CA VAL A 219 2.95 46.61 -34.50
C VAL A 219 3.19 45.23 -35.07
N THR A 220 2.78 44.18 -34.35
CA THR A 220 2.95 42.79 -34.78
C THR A 220 2.29 42.53 -36.12
N ARG A 221 1.05 43.01 -36.32
CA ARG A 221 0.35 42.92 -37.62
C ARG A 221 1.15 43.54 -38.76
N HIS A 222 1.74 44.71 -38.55
CA HIS A 222 2.57 45.36 -39.57
C HIS A 222 3.86 44.56 -39.85
N LEU A 223 4.48 43.98 -38.83
CA LEU A 223 5.70 43.19 -38.96
C LEU A 223 5.47 41.82 -39.63
N THR A 224 4.28 41.23 -39.48
CA THR A 224 3.93 39.95 -40.12
C THR A 224 3.20 40.12 -41.44
N THR A 225 2.94 41.35 -41.91
CA THR A 225 2.34 41.59 -43.21
C THR A 225 3.25 41.04 -44.32
N PRO A 226 2.76 40.13 -45.20
CA PRO A 226 3.55 39.62 -46.31
C PRO A 226 3.93 40.74 -47.28
N THR A 227 5.23 40.91 -47.52
CA THR A 227 5.78 41.91 -48.45
C THR A 227 6.96 41.29 -49.22
N GLU A 228 7.21 41.80 -50.42
CA GLU A 228 8.42 41.47 -51.18
C GLU A 228 9.62 42.29 -50.68
N ASP A 229 9.40 43.57 -50.37
CA ASP A 229 10.39 44.44 -49.74
C ASP A 229 10.16 44.53 -48.23
N ALA A 230 11.09 43.98 -47.45
CA ALA A 230 11.07 44.04 -45.99
C ALA A 230 11.66 45.34 -45.40
N THR A 231 12.23 46.23 -46.22
CA THR A 231 12.90 47.46 -45.77
C THR A 231 12.04 48.33 -44.83
N PRO A 232 10.74 48.55 -45.08
CA PRO A 232 9.89 49.31 -44.16
C PRO A 232 9.74 48.65 -42.79
N LYS A 233 9.64 47.31 -42.74
CA LYS A 233 9.52 46.53 -41.50
C LYS A 233 10.82 46.58 -40.69
N VAL A 234 11.95 46.43 -41.37
CA VAL A 234 13.30 46.56 -40.77
C VAL A 234 13.49 47.96 -40.17
N ARG A 235 13.11 49.01 -40.91
CA ARG A 235 13.20 50.40 -40.41
C ARG A 235 12.32 50.63 -39.19
N LEU A 236 11.13 50.03 -39.15
CA LEU A 236 10.24 50.09 -38.01
C LEU A 236 10.88 49.43 -36.78
N VAL A 237 11.41 48.21 -36.91
CA VAL A 237 12.14 47.51 -35.82
C VAL A 237 13.31 48.35 -35.33
N GLN A 238 14.14 48.86 -36.23
CA GLN A 238 15.28 49.72 -35.87
C GLN A 238 14.84 50.96 -35.11
N ARG A 239 13.77 51.65 -35.55
CA ARG A 239 13.25 52.83 -34.87
C ARG A 239 12.66 52.52 -33.48
N LEU A 240 12.06 51.35 -33.32
CA LEU A 240 11.42 50.96 -32.06
C LEU A 240 12.42 50.51 -30.99
N PHE A 241 13.46 49.76 -31.41
CA PHE A 241 14.32 49.01 -30.49
C PHE A 241 15.79 49.48 -30.47
N SER A 242 16.26 50.28 -31.43
CA SER A 242 17.63 50.80 -31.40
C SER A 242 17.90 51.60 -30.11
N GLY A 243 19.02 51.28 -29.44
CA GLY A 243 19.41 51.87 -28.16
C GLY A 243 18.62 51.39 -26.94
N LYS A 244 17.64 50.50 -27.13
CA LYS A 244 16.84 49.90 -26.02
C LYS A 244 17.19 48.45 -25.73
N ILE A 245 17.65 47.72 -26.73
CA ILE A 245 18.12 46.34 -26.64
C ILE A 245 19.54 46.23 -27.20
N GLY A 246 20.26 45.19 -26.81
CA GLY A 246 21.60 44.88 -27.28
C GLY A 246 21.65 44.61 -28.79
N ALA A 247 22.84 44.82 -29.38
CA ALA A 247 23.06 44.63 -30.81
C ALA A 247 22.70 43.21 -31.33
N PRO A 248 23.01 42.10 -30.60
CA PRO A 248 22.61 40.77 -31.04
C PRO A 248 21.09 40.59 -31.08
N ALA A 249 20.38 41.10 -30.07
CA ALA A 249 18.91 41.05 -30.02
C ALA A 249 18.29 41.87 -31.17
N LEU A 250 18.79 43.09 -31.40
CA LEU A 250 18.33 43.94 -32.49
C LEU A 250 18.52 43.28 -33.86
N LYS A 251 19.66 42.62 -34.07
CA LYS A 251 19.94 41.87 -35.31
C LYS A 251 18.91 40.76 -35.51
N LEU A 252 18.70 39.89 -34.53
CA LEU A 252 17.76 38.76 -34.62
C LEU A 252 16.31 39.20 -34.82
N VAL A 253 15.87 40.26 -34.15
CA VAL A 253 14.51 40.80 -34.32
C VAL A 253 14.35 41.45 -35.70
N THR A 254 15.39 42.10 -36.20
CA THR A 254 15.41 42.65 -37.57
C THR A 254 15.33 41.52 -38.61
N ASP A 255 16.11 40.46 -38.42
CA ASP A 255 16.06 39.26 -39.25
C ASP A 255 14.66 38.63 -39.20
N ALA A 256 14.05 38.52 -38.02
CA ALA A 256 12.71 37.96 -37.85
C ALA A 256 11.62 38.80 -38.53
N ALA A 257 11.76 40.12 -38.51
CA ALA A 257 10.85 41.02 -39.23
C ALA A 257 11.06 40.96 -40.75
N SER A 258 12.23 40.52 -41.22
CA SER A 258 12.53 40.41 -42.65
C SER A 258 11.97 39.16 -43.32
N THR A 259 11.63 38.13 -42.54
CA THR A 259 11.08 36.88 -43.05
C THR A 259 9.55 36.93 -43.22
N ARG A 260 8.99 35.87 -43.82
CA ARG A 260 7.54 35.71 -44.03
C ARG A 260 6.97 34.79 -42.94
N TRP A 261 5.91 35.24 -42.29
CA TRP A 261 5.20 34.48 -41.27
C TRP A 261 3.79 34.14 -41.74
N SER A 262 3.32 32.95 -41.38
CA SER A 262 1.98 32.47 -41.73
C SER A 262 0.90 32.98 -40.77
N SER A 263 1.30 33.52 -39.61
CA SER A 263 0.42 34.03 -38.56
C SER A 263 1.13 35.14 -37.77
N GLU A 264 0.37 36.11 -37.25
CA GLU A 264 0.86 37.13 -36.30
C GLU A 264 1.51 36.47 -35.06
N ALA A 265 0.91 35.37 -34.59
CA ALA A 265 1.39 34.63 -33.42
C ALA A 265 2.73 33.90 -33.65
N ASP A 266 3.05 33.55 -34.89
CA ASP A 266 4.26 32.77 -35.21
C ASP A 266 5.54 33.61 -35.02
N LEU A 267 5.49 34.91 -35.35
CA LEU A 267 6.59 35.84 -35.10
C LEU A 267 6.89 35.94 -33.60
N ILE A 268 5.85 36.09 -32.77
CA ILE A 268 6.01 36.18 -31.32
C ILE A 268 6.57 34.87 -30.77
N ALA A 269 6.01 33.72 -31.20
CA ALA A 269 6.47 32.40 -30.80
C ALA A 269 7.93 32.14 -31.20
N ALA A 270 8.36 32.63 -32.36
CA ALA A 270 9.74 32.53 -32.81
C ALA A 270 10.70 33.35 -31.95
N VAL A 271 10.38 34.62 -31.67
CA VAL A 271 11.21 35.48 -30.81
C VAL A 271 11.31 34.90 -29.39
N GLU A 272 10.21 34.40 -28.85
CA GLU A 272 10.21 33.70 -27.57
C GLU A 272 11.06 32.41 -27.62
N HIS A 273 10.94 31.63 -28.70
CA HIS A 273 11.75 30.44 -28.86
C HIS A 273 13.25 30.76 -28.88
N LEU A 274 13.67 31.82 -29.59
CA LEU A 274 15.06 32.29 -29.57
C LEU A 274 15.52 32.71 -28.17
N ALA A 275 14.65 33.38 -27.39
CA ALA A 275 14.97 33.75 -26.02
C ALA A 275 15.16 32.52 -25.11
N ARG A 276 14.29 31.50 -25.22
CA ARG A 276 14.43 30.22 -24.50
C ARG A 276 15.70 29.49 -24.90
N GLN A 277 15.98 29.42 -26.21
CA GLN A 277 17.22 28.86 -26.75
C GLN A 277 18.45 29.60 -26.21
N THR A 278 18.38 30.92 -26.02
CA THR A 278 19.48 31.70 -25.42
C THR A 278 19.77 31.29 -23.98
N LEU A 279 18.73 31.10 -23.15
CA LEU A 279 18.91 30.64 -21.76
C LEU A 279 19.44 29.21 -21.70
N LEU A 280 18.97 28.33 -22.58
CA LEU A 280 19.48 26.96 -22.69
C LEU A 280 20.94 26.91 -23.16
N LEU A 281 21.34 27.80 -24.09
CA LEU A 281 22.76 27.96 -24.45
C LEU A 281 23.62 28.36 -23.25
N SER A 282 23.09 29.26 -22.41
CA SER A 282 23.77 29.66 -21.18
C SER A 282 23.96 28.48 -20.22
N ALA A 283 22.96 27.60 -20.11
CA ALA A 283 23.07 26.38 -19.30
C ALA A 283 24.10 25.40 -19.86
N GLU A 284 24.18 25.26 -21.19
CA GLU A 284 25.21 24.46 -21.86
C GLU A 284 26.61 25.01 -21.59
N HIS A 285 26.81 26.33 -21.71
CA HIS A 285 28.09 26.99 -21.41
C HIS A 285 28.52 26.81 -19.95
N GLN A 286 27.55 26.83 -19.02
CA GLN A 286 27.78 26.63 -17.58
C GLN A 286 27.92 25.15 -17.18
N GLY A 287 27.67 24.21 -18.10
CA GLY A 287 27.68 22.78 -17.80
C GLY A 287 26.53 22.33 -16.89
N THR A 288 25.45 23.11 -16.79
CA THR A 288 24.27 22.81 -15.96
C THR A 288 23.05 22.42 -16.77
N ALA A 289 23.21 22.08 -18.06
CA ALA A 289 22.10 21.72 -18.94
C ALA A 289 21.27 20.54 -18.42
N ASP A 290 21.93 19.49 -17.93
CA ASP A 290 21.31 18.29 -17.33
C ASP A 290 20.44 18.66 -16.12
N GLU A 291 20.98 19.49 -15.23
CA GLU A 291 20.27 19.95 -14.05
C GLU A 291 19.03 20.77 -14.42
N VAL A 292 19.15 21.64 -15.44
CA VAL A 292 18.04 22.45 -15.95
C VAL A 292 16.95 21.55 -16.54
N GLU A 293 17.33 20.56 -17.36
CA GLU A 293 16.42 19.56 -17.93
C GLU A 293 15.64 18.83 -16.83
N ASP A 294 16.35 18.26 -15.84
CA ASP A 294 15.74 17.53 -14.73
C ASP A 294 14.78 18.39 -13.91
N GLN A 295 15.15 19.65 -13.65
CA GLN A 295 14.31 20.56 -12.88
C GLN A 295 13.06 20.98 -13.66
N LEU A 296 13.15 21.17 -14.99
CA LEU A 296 11.99 21.45 -15.84
C LEU A 296 11.02 20.26 -15.88
N PHE A 297 11.54 19.03 -16.01
CA PHE A 297 10.71 17.82 -15.92
C PHE A 297 10.06 17.66 -14.54
N ARG A 298 10.82 17.88 -13.46
CA ARG A 298 10.29 17.83 -12.10
C ARG A 298 9.17 18.86 -11.91
N PHE A 299 9.35 20.08 -12.40
CA PHE A 299 8.33 21.12 -12.28
C PHE A 299 7.09 20.82 -13.12
N SER A 300 7.26 20.28 -14.34
CA SER A 300 6.14 19.77 -15.16
C SER A 300 5.30 18.76 -14.38
N ARG A 301 5.92 17.75 -13.73
CA ARG A 301 5.21 16.77 -12.89
C ARG A 301 4.50 17.41 -11.69
N VAL A 302 5.07 18.46 -11.10
CA VAL A 302 4.42 19.19 -9.99
C VAL A 302 3.16 19.89 -10.49
N LEU A 303 3.19 20.52 -11.66
CA LEU A 303 2.01 21.17 -12.25
C LEU A 303 0.91 20.15 -12.60
N ASP A 304 1.29 18.99 -13.14
CA ASP A 304 0.36 17.90 -13.44
C ASP A 304 -0.31 17.35 -12.15
N ALA A 305 0.49 17.11 -11.11
CA ALA A 305 0.02 16.62 -9.82
C ALA A 305 -0.78 17.66 -9.02
N GLN A 306 -0.64 18.96 -9.33
CA GLN A 306 -1.32 20.05 -8.63
C GLN A 306 -2.17 20.92 -9.58
N PRO A 307 -3.37 20.45 -9.98
CA PRO A 307 -4.23 21.16 -10.94
C PRO A 307 -4.59 22.59 -10.53
N ARG A 308 -4.68 22.85 -9.22
CA ARG A 308 -4.94 24.20 -8.69
C ARG A 308 -3.77 25.16 -8.96
N LEU A 309 -2.53 24.69 -8.83
CA LEU A 309 -1.34 25.49 -9.11
C LEU A 309 -1.26 25.78 -10.62
N ASP A 310 -1.48 24.77 -11.46
CA ASP A 310 -1.56 24.95 -12.92
C ASP A 310 -2.62 25.98 -13.31
N THR A 311 -3.82 25.90 -12.74
CA THR A 311 -4.89 26.88 -13.01
C THR A 311 -4.49 28.31 -12.64
N LEU A 312 -3.87 28.50 -11.47
CA LEU A 312 -3.43 29.83 -11.01
C LEU A 312 -2.30 30.41 -11.87
N LEU A 313 -1.38 29.57 -12.32
CA LEU A 313 -0.28 29.99 -13.21
C LEU A 313 -0.75 30.20 -14.66
N SER A 314 -1.82 29.53 -15.07
CA SER A 314 -2.43 29.67 -16.42
C SER A 314 -3.38 30.85 -16.53
N ASP A 315 -3.77 31.49 -15.42
CA ASP A 315 -4.73 32.60 -15.41
C ASP A 315 -4.14 33.89 -16.00
N THR A 316 -4.29 34.05 -17.31
CA THR A 316 -3.83 35.23 -18.03
C THR A 316 -4.61 36.51 -17.71
N ALA A 317 -5.75 36.43 -17.02
CA ALA A 317 -6.46 37.62 -16.53
C ALA A 317 -5.77 38.26 -15.32
N THR A 318 -5.05 37.46 -14.54
CA THR A 318 -4.18 37.96 -13.46
C THR A 318 -2.92 38.61 -14.03
N PRO A 319 -2.38 39.70 -13.45
CA PRO A 319 -1.12 40.29 -13.91
C PRO A 319 0.05 39.28 -13.88
N ALA A 320 0.87 39.26 -14.93
CA ALA A 320 2.01 38.34 -15.06
C ALA A 320 2.95 38.39 -13.85
N ALA A 321 3.21 39.59 -13.30
CA ALA A 321 4.05 39.78 -12.13
C ALA A 321 3.55 39.00 -10.90
N SER A 322 2.23 38.91 -10.69
CA SER A 322 1.65 38.14 -9.59
C SER A 322 1.83 36.64 -9.78
N ARG A 323 1.68 36.15 -11.02
CA ARG A 323 1.90 34.73 -11.35
C ARG A 323 3.37 34.34 -11.24
N VAL A 324 4.27 35.20 -11.70
CA VAL A 324 5.72 35.03 -11.52
C VAL A 324 6.09 35.05 -10.02
N GLY A 325 5.46 35.91 -9.22
CA GLY A 325 5.61 35.88 -7.76
C GLY A 325 5.17 34.56 -7.13
N LEU A 326 4.01 34.02 -7.55
CA LEU A 326 3.55 32.69 -7.12
C LEU A 326 4.54 31.60 -7.51
N LEU A 327 5.03 31.61 -8.75
CA LEU A 327 6.04 30.68 -9.26
C LEU A 327 7.30 30.69 -8.37
N ARG A 328 7.84 31.89 -8.07
CA ARG A 328 9.02 32.03 -7.19
C ARG A 328 8.77 31.48 -5.79
N ASN A 329 7.58 31.67 -5.23
CA ASN A 329 7.25 31.13 -3.91
C ASN A 329 7.19 29.60 -3.90
N VAL A 330 6.70 28.99 -4.99
CA VAL A 330 6.65 27.52 -5.13
C VAL A 330 8.05 26.95 -5.34
N ILE A 331 8.84 27.56 -6.21
CA ILE A 331 10.20 27.12 -6.51
C ILE A 331 11.13 27.35 -5.30
N GLY A 332 11.06 28.52 -4.68
CA GLY A 332 11.90 28.91 -3.53
C GLY A 332 11.55 28.20 -2.22
N GLY A 333 10.38 27.58 -2.12
CA GLY A 333 10.03 26.67 -1.02
C GLY A 333 10.63 25.27 -1.17
N GLY A 334 11.13 24.92 -2.37
CA GLY A 334 11.87 23.69 -2.66
C GLY A 334 13.38 23.91 -2.70
N SER A 335 14.15 22.85 -2.53
CA SER A 335 15.61 22.87 -2.56
C SER A 335 16.17 23.50 -3.85
N GLY A 336 16.85 24.64 -3.71
CA GLY A 336 17.94 25.14 -4.58
C GLY A 336 17.73 25.05 -6.09
N ALA A 337 16.66 25.65 -6.63
CA ALA A 337 16.48 25.67 -8.09
C ALA A 337 17.60 26.47 -8.78
N ASN A 338 18.06 25.94 -9.91
CA ASN A 338 19.04 26.60 -10.76
C ASN A 338 18.46 27.93 -11.27
N SER A 339 19.29 28.97 -11.33
CA SER A 339 18.88 30.31 -11.76
C SER A 339 18.36 30.33 -13.20
N ILE A 340 18.90 29.48 -14.08
CA ILE A 340 18.47 29.37 -15.47
C ILE A 340 17.11 28.69 -15.57
N THR A 341 16.89 27.61 -14.81
CA THR A 341 15.57 26.98 -14.70
C THR A 341 14.53 27.99 -14.24
N THR A 342 14.85 28.77 -13.20
CA THR A 342 13.96 29.80 -12.67
C THR A 342 13.67 30.85 -13.74
N ALA A 343 14.68 31.36 -14.44
CA ALA A 343 14.51 32.33 -15.53
C ALA A 343 13.63 31.78 -16.67
N LEU A 344 13.85 30.53 -17.09
CA LEU A 344 13.07 29.86 -18.13
C LEU A 344 11.59 29.68 -17.72
N LEU A 345 11.33 29.28 -16.48
CA LEU A 345 9.97 29.13 -15.95
C LEU A 345 9.28 30.49 -15.81
N GLU A 346 9.98 31.51 -15.32
CA GLU A 346 9.46 32.88 -15.22
C GLU A 346 9.08 33.44 -16.59
N GLN A 347 9.99 33.32 -17.55
CA GLN A 347 9.76 33.71 -18.95
C GLN A 347 8.54 32.98 -19.53
N THR A 348 8.43 31.67 -19.30
CA THR A 348 7.32 30.85 -19.80
C THR A 348 5.99 31.32 -19.20
N VAL A 349 5.92 31.55 -17.87
CA VAL A 349 4.70 32.03 -17.20
C VAL A 349 4.33 33.46 -17.61
N GLN A 350 5.31 34.30 -17.90
CA GLN A 350 5.10 35.65 -18.41
C GLN A 350 4.49 35.64 -19.82
N LEU A 351 4.90 34.69 -20.68
CA LEU A 351 4.55 34.62 -22.09
C LEU A 351 3.55 33.49 -22.44
N LEU A 352 2.78 33.00 -21.47
CA LEU A 352 1.83 31.87 -21.62
C LEU A 352 0.79 32.01 -22.75
N ARG A 353 0.39 33.23 -23.12
CA ARG A 353 -0.56 33.53 -24.22
C ARG A 353 -1.82 32.64 -24.25
N GLY A 354 -2.33 32.24 -23.09
CA GLY A 354 -3.55 31.44 -22.94
C GLY A 354 -3.35 29.92 -23.04
N GLN A 355 -2.11 29.46 -23.18
CA GLN A 355 -1.73 28.06 -22.99
C GLN A 355 -1.78 27.69 -21.50
N SER A 356 -1.95 26.41 -21.16
CA SER A 356 -1.76 25.97 -19.78
C SER A 356 -0.30 26.00 -19.38
N ALA A 357 -0.04 26.30 -18.11
CA ALA A 357 1.30 26.34 -17.55
C ALA A 357 1.97 24.96 -17.65
N HIS A 358 1.24 23.89 -17.34
CA HIS A 358 1.72 22.52 -17.49
C HIS A 358 2.15 22.23 -18.92
N GLN A 359 1.31 22.50 -19.92
CA GLN A 359 1.66 22.24 -21.32
C GLN A 359 2.87 23.07 -21.76
N ALA A 360 2.92 24.36 -21.39
CA ALA A 360 4.03 25.23 -21.76
C ALA A 360 5.36 24.80 -21.15
N VAL A 361 5.37 24.35 -19.89
CA VAL A 361 6.56 23.81 -19.22
C VAL A 361 6.99 22.47 -19.80
N THR A 362 6.04 21.58 -20.12
CA THR A 362 6.34 20.31 -20.78
C THR A 362 6.97 20.51 -22.16
N GLU A 363 6.44 21.45 -22.95
CA GLU A 363 7.05 21.84 -24.24
C GLU A 363 8.44 22.44 -24.06
N LEU A 364 8.65 23.24 -23.00
CA LEU A 364 9.97 23.80 -22.68
C LEU A 364 10.98 22.70 -22.30
N ALA A 365 10.58 21.70 -21.51
CA ALA A 365 11.43 20.55 -21.20
C ALA A 365 11.85 19.83 -22.48
N GLN A 366 10.92 19.59 -23.41
CA GLN A 366 11.22 18.99 -24.71
C GLN A 366 12.20 19.84 -25.56
N ILE A 367 12.07 21.17 -25.51
CA ILE A 367 13.03 22.08 -26.18
C ILE A 367 14.43 21.94 -25.57
N ALA A 368 14.53 21.84 -24.23
CA ALA A 368 15.81 21.64 -23.54
C ALA A 368 16.49 20.33 -23.98
N VAL A 369 15.73 19.23 -24.02
CA VAL A 369 16.24 17.92 -24.47
C VAL A 369 16.68 17.97 -25.93
N ALA A 370 15.84 18.53 -26.81
CA ALA A 370 16.12 18.62 -28.24
C ALA A 370 17.39 19.43 -28.53
N ARG A 371 17.72 20.41 -27.68
CA ARG A 371 18.90 21.25 -27.82
C ARG A 371 20.18 20.55 -27.35
N ARG A 372 20.14 19.88 -26.20
CA ARG A 372 21.28 19.12 -25.65
C ARG A 372 21.72 18.01 -26.58
N GLY A 373 20.77 17.45 -27.35
CA GLY A 373 21.09 16.65 -28.52
C GLY A 373 21.73 15.29 -28.24
N GLU A 374 21.35 14.62 -27.13
CA GLU A 374 21.37 13.14 -26.97
C GLU A 374 21.09 12.75 -25.51
N VAL A 375 20.10 11.89 -25.28
CA VAL A 375 19.87 11.25 -23.97
C VAL A 375 20.91 10.15 -23.80
N VAL A 376 21.67 10.13 -22.69
CA VAL A 376 22.66 9.06 -22.45
C VAL A 376 21.95 7.84 -21.82
N ALA A 377 22.00 6.71 -22.51
CA ALA A 377 21.54 5.42 -21.98
C ALA A 377 22.72 4.55 -21.60
N ASN A 378 22.84 4.21 -20.32
CA ASN A 378 23.83 3.25 -19.84
C ASN A 378 23.26 1.85 -19.96
N VAL A 379 23.95 0.99 -20.70
CA VAL A 379 23.48 -0.35 -21.04
C VAL A 379 24.47 -1.39 -20.53
N GLY A 380 24.02 -2.26 -19.63
CA GLY A 380 24.77 -3.44 -19.20
C GLY A 380 24.42 -4.64 -20.06
N ALA A 381 25.44 -5.32 -20.57
CA ALA A 381 25.31 -6.56 -21.33
C ALA A 381 26.28 -7.61 -20.80
N ALA A 382 25.93 -8.89 -20.91
CA ALA A 382 26.80 -9.97 -20.44
C ALA A 382 28.04 -10.21 -21.32
N ALA A 383 28.04 -9.68 -22.55
CA ALA A 383 29.17 -9.68 -23.48
C ALA A 383 29.11 -8.44 -24.39
N GLU A 384 30.17 -8.23 -25.17
CA GLU A 384 30.20 -7.12 -26.13
C GLU A 384 29.10 -7.26 -27.19
N LEU A 385 28.38 -6.16 -27.44
CA LEU A 385 27.36 -6.09 -28.47
C LEU A 385 27.98 -5.95 -29.85
N SER A 386 27.43 -6.68 -30.82
CA SER A 386 27.76 -6.49 -32.23
C SER A 386 27.30 -5.12 -32.75
N ASP A 387 27.91 -4.63 -33.83
CA ASP A 387 27.54 -3.34 -34.43
C ASP A 387 26.06 -3.29 -34.84
N ALA A 388 25.53 -4.41 -35.34
CA ALA A 388 24.12 -4.54 -35.69
C ALA A 388 23.20 -4.39 -34.46
N GLN A 389 23.57 -5.03 -33.33
CA GLN A 389 22.82 -4.92 -32.09
C GLN A 389 22.89 -3.50 -31.50
N ARG A 390 24.06 -2.85 -31.55
CA ARG A 390 24.23 -1.46 -31.10
C ARG A 390 23.38 -0.50 -31.93
N ALA A 391 23.40 -0.63 -33.26
CA ALA A 391 22.60 0.21 -34.16
C ALA A 391 21.10 -0.01 -33.91
N ARG A 392 20.67 -1.26 -33.74
CA ARG A 392 19.28 -1.60 -33.44
C ARG A 392 18.83 -1.05 -32.09
N LEU A 393 19.65 -1.21 -31.06
CA LEU A 393 19.38 -0.71 -29.72
C LEU A 393 19.22 0.81 -29.70
N ASN A 394 20.14 1.53 -30.35
CA ASN A 394 20.02 2.99 -30.51
C ASN A 394 18.71 3.38 -31.21
N THR A 395 18.37 2.70 -32.31
CA THR A 395 17.14 2.93 -33.07
C THR A 395 15.87 2.66 -32.24
N VAL A 396 15.88 1.62 -31.41
CA VAL A 396 14.75 1.28 -30.54
C VAL A 396 14.61 2.28 -29.39
N LEU A 397 15.72 2.58 -28.69
CA LEU A 397 15.70 3.54 -27.57
C LEU A 397 15.32 4.94 -28.01
N SER A 398 15.80 5.38 -29.18
CA SER A 398 15.42 6.69 -29.71
C SER A 398 13.93 6.79 -29.99
N ARG A 399 13.27 5.68 -30.36
CA ARG A 399 11.81 5.62 -30.53
C ARG A 399 11.05 5.58 -29.21
N ILE A 400 11.52 4.82 -28.23
CA ILE A 400 10.89 4.75 -26.89
C ILE A 400 10.91 6.11 -26.22
N TYR A 401 12.10 6.74 -26.20
CA TYR A 401 12.30 8.00 -25.52
C TYR A 401 11.93 9.22 -26.37
N SER A 402 11.61 9.03 -27.66
CA SER A 402 11.28 10.11 -28.62
C SER A 402 12.38 11.17 -28.77
N HIS A 403 13.64 10.79 -28.54
CA HIS A 403 14.81 11.66 -28.60
C HIS A 403 16.03 10.87 -29.11
N PRO A 404 17.04 11.49 -29.74
CA PRO A 404 18.30 10.82 -30.04
C PRO A 404 18.94 10.27 -28.76
N VAL A 405 19.34 9.00 -28.75
CA VAL A 405 19.95 8.36 -27.57
C VAL A 405 21.41 7.98 -27.85
N ARG A 406 22.32 8.40 -26.96
CA ARG A 406 23.70 7.91 -26.95
C ARG A 406 23.82 6.71 -26.04
N VAL A 407 24.10 5.55 -26.62
CA VAL A 407 24.23 4.29 -25.87
C VAL A 407 25.67 4.10 -25.37
N GLN A 408 25.86 3.99 -24.06
CA GLN A 408 27.12 3.58 -23.42
C GLN A 408 26.99 2.13 -22.97
N VAL A 409 27.75 1.22 -23.58
CA VAL A 409 27.68 -0.22 -23.29
C VAL A 409 28.77 -0.62 -22.31
N GLY A 410 28.38 -1.17 -21.15
CA GLY A 410 29.26 -1.82 -20.18
C GLY A 410 29.08 -3.33 -20.21
N VAL A 411 30.17 -4.08 -20.09
CA VAL A 411 30.13 -5.55 -20.03
C VAL A 411 30.13 -6.00 -18.58
N ASP A 412 29.08 -6.71 -18.17
CA ASP A 412 28.94 -7.33 -16.85
C ASP A 412 28.57 -8.82 -16.99
N PRO A 413 29.54 -9.75 -16.84
CA PRO A 413 29.29 -11.19 -16.92
C PRO A 413 28.25 -11.72 -15.91
N ALA A 414 27.98 -10.99 -14.81
CA ALA A 414 27.03 -11.41 -13.79
C ALA A 414 25.58 -11.41 -14.30
N LEU A 415 25.29 -10.69 -15.40
CA LEU A 415 23.94 -10.59 -15.98
C LEU A 415 23.49 -11.88 -16.68
N LEU A 416 24.43 -12.80 -16.98
CA LEU A 416 24.25 -14.09 -17.69
C LEU A 416 23.72 -13.97 -19.13
N GLY A 417 22.95 -12.95 -19.47
CA GLY A 417 22.42 -12.68 -20.80
C GLY A 417 21.31 -11.63 -20.77
N GLY A 418 20.91 -11.14 -21.94
CA GLY A 418 19.95 -10.02 -22.06
C GLY A 418 20.64 -8.67 -21.88
N LEU A 419 19.85 -7.65 -21.54
CA LEU A 419 20.30 -6.27 -21.39
C LEU A 419 19.67 -5.64 -20.14
N THR A 420 20.44 -4.81 -19.44
CA THR A 420 19.91 -3.81 -18.51
C THR A 420 20.15 -2.44 -19.11
N ILE A 421 19.15 -1.57 -19.09
CA ILE A 421 19.19 -0.24 -19.71
C ILE A 421 18.78 0.76 -18.63
N SER A 422 19.59 1.78 -18.42
CA SER A 422 19.31 2.85 -17.47
C SER A 422 19.41 4.21 -18.16
N VAL A 423 18.36 5.01 -17.99
CA VAL A 423 18.19 6.35 -18.59
C VAL A 423 17.67 7.28 -17.50
N GLY A 424 18.52 8.18 -17.00
CA GLY A 424 18.17 9.02 -15.84
C GLY A 424 17.78 8.16 -14.63
N ASP A 425 16.55 8.34 -14.13
CA ASP A 425 15.98 7.57 -13.02
C ASP A 425 15.26 6.27 -13.45
N GLU A 426 15.15 5.98 -14.75
CA GLU A 426 14.42 4.83 -15.27
C GLU A 426 15.36 3.65 -15.56
N VAL A 427 14.96 2.44 -15.15
CA VAL A 427 15.69 1.20 -15.40
C VAL A 427 14.79 0.17 -16.06
N ILE A 428 15.19 -0.30 -17.24
CA ILE A 428 14.57 -1.41 -17.96
C ILE A 428 15.51 -2.61 -17.86
N ASP A 429 15.09 -3.63 -17.11
CA ASP A 429 15.90 -4.82 -16.86
C ASP A 429 15.32 -6.05 -17.56
N GLY A 430 16.04 -6.52 -18.59
CA GLY A 430 15.74 -7.72 -19.36
C GLY A 430 16.68 -8.89 -19.07
N THR A 431 17.46 -8.83 -18.00
CA THR A 431 18.56 -9.77 -17.78
C THR A 431 18.08 -11.13 -17.28
N LEU A 432 18.81 -12.18 -17.64
CA LEU A 432 18.51 -13.54 -17.17
C LEU A 432 18.73 -13.69 -15.67
N SER A 433 19.72 -12.98 -15.10
CA SER A 433 19.92 -12.90 -13.65
C SER A 433 18.68 -12.39 -12.93
N SER A 434 18.06 -11.32 -13.43
CA SER A 434 16.86 -10.75 -12.82
C SER A 434 15.63 -11.63 -13.03
N ARG A 435 15.49 -12.29 -14.20
CA ARG A 435 14.43 -13.30 -14.42
C ARG A 435 14.57 -14.50 -13.49
N LEU A 436 15.80 -14.97 -13.21
CA LEU A 436 16.07 -16.06 -12.25
C LEU A 436 15.78 -15.61 -10.81
N ALA A 437 16.17 -14.39 -10.45
CA ALA A 437 15.84 -13.81 -9.14
C ALA A 437 14.32 -13.72 -8.94
N ALA A 438 13.60 -13.22 -9.95
CA ALA A 438 12.14 -13.16 -9.94
C ALA A 438 11.50 -14.56 -9.83
N ALA A 439 12.01 -15.55 -10.57
CA ALA A 439 11.53 -16.92 -10.49
C ALA A 439 11.70 -17.53 -9.08
N LYS A 440 12.80 -17.18 -8.40
CA LYS A 440 13.05 -17.61 -7.01
C LYS A 440 12.11 -16.94 -6.01
N THR A 441 11.78 -15.66 -6.19
CA THR A 441 10.86 -14.92 -5.31
C THR A 441 9.39 -15.28 -5.51
N HIS A 442 9.02 -15.76 -6.70
CA HIS A 442 7.65 -16.19 -7.02
C HIS A 442 7.37 -17.67 -6.71
N LEU A 443 8.26 -18.34 -5.99
CA LEU A 443 8.00 -19.71 -5.53
C LEU A 443 6.79 -19.72 -4.58
N PRO A 444 5.85 -20.65 -4.74
CA PRO A 444 4.68 -20.74 -3.88
C PRO A 444 5.10 -21.09 -2.44
N ASP A 445 4.49 -20.40 -1.48
CA ASP A 445 4.60 -20.70 -0.04
C ASP A 445 4.08 -22.10 0.33
#